data_AF-A0A1T5C1T7-F1
#
_entry.id   AF-A0A1T5C1T7-F1
#
_cell.length_a   1.000
_cell.length_b   1.000
_cell.length_c   1.000
_cell.angle_alpha   90.00
_cell.angle_beta   90.00
_cell.angle_gamma   90.00
#
_symmetry.space_group_name_H-M   'P 1'
#
loop_
_entity.id
_entity.type
_entity.pdbx_description
1 polymer ?
#
loop_
_entity_poly.entity_id
_entity_poly.type
_entity_poly.pdbx_seq_one_letter_code
_entity_poly.pdbx_strand_id
1 'polypeptide(L)'
;MSPHETPGTAGNDPQREPAQGNIQGGVPERREVTVRRAPKYVPFLILGGLLGVAVAAIIAYALPGDPSFDRSSVFGFFMVLCAAGGVILGAAIALVLDRRSVRRAEHAVVESAPDADDDEGRDGNLR
;
A
#
# COMPACT_ATOMS: atom_id res chain seq x y z
N MET A 1 14.80 83.59 26.50
CA MET A 1 14.24 82.27 26.13
C MET A 1 12.76 82.29 26.47
N SER A 2 11.93 82.62 25.48
CA SER A 2 10.46 82.59 25.57
C SER A 2 9.93 81.47 24.65
N PRO A 3 8.82 80.82 25.02
CA PRO A 3 8.19 79.72 24.31
C PRO A 3 7.34 80.24 23.14
N HIS A 4 7.28 79.51 22.02
CA HIS A 4 6.29 79.76 20.96
C HIS A 4 5.77 78.45 20.36
N GLU A 5 4.51 78.16 20.70
CA GLU A 5 3.39 77.83 19.82
C GLU A 5 3.44 76.59 18.91
N THR A 6 2.64 75.61 19.32
CA THR A 6 1.88 74.67 18.48
C THR A 6 0.77 75.42 17.72
N PRO A 7 0.57 75.14 16.41
CA PRO A 7 -0.73 74.63 15.92
C PRO A 7 -0.52 73.63 14.76
N GLY A 8 -1.16 72.45 14.67
CA GLY A 8 -2.60 72.24 14.68
C GLY A 8 -3.12 72.03 13.23
N THR A 9 -3.52 70.79 12.93
CA THR A 9 -4.59 70.42 11.97
C THR A 9 -4.21 70.22 10.49
N ALA A 10 -4.34 68.97 9.99
CA ALA A 10 -5.43 68.56 9.09
C ALA A 10 -5.20 67.17 8.45
N GLY A 11 -6.15 66.25 8.69
CA GLY A 11 -6.51 65.12 7.82
C GLY A 11 -5.60 63.89 7.89
N ASN A 12 -6.06 62.64 7.87
CA ASN A 12 -7.38 62.05 7.70
C ASN A 12 -7.30 60.65 8.33
N ASP A 13 -8.24 60.30 9.21
CA ASP A 13 -9.22 59.21 9.08
C ASP A 13 -8.87 57.94 8.25
N PRO A 14 -9.61 56.83 8.40
CA PRO A 14 -9.83 55.99 9.58
C PRO A 14 -9.82 54.51 9.11
N GLN A 15 -8.71 53.78 9.15
CA GLN A 15 -8.72 52.43 8.54
C GLN A 15 -7.69 51.46 9.11
N ARG A 16 -8.21 50.39 9.74
CA ARG A 16 -7.88 48.96 9.53
C ARG A 16 -6.38 48.61 9.59
N GLU A 17 -5.89 47.74 10.46
CA GLU A 17 -6.36 46.39 10.77
C GLU A 17 -5.50 45.86 11.93
N PRO A 18 -6.03 45.09 12.89
CA PRO A 18 -5.18 44.23 13.69
C PRO A 18 -4.51 43.26 12.73
N ALA A 19 -3.18 43.24 12.66
CA ALA A 19 -2.45 42.21 11.93
C ALA A 19 -2.67 40.85 12.62
N GLN A 20 -3.85 40.28 12.41
CA GLN A 20 -4.07 38.84 12.38
C GLN A 20 -3.18 38.29 11.27
N GLY A 21 -2.37 37.29 11.59
CA GLY A 21 -1.57 36.66 10.56
C GLY A 21 -0.47 35.72 11.04
N ASN A 22 -0.53 35.19 12.26
CA ASN A 22 0.26 34.01 12.60
C ASN A 22 -0.60 32.76 12.74
N ILE A 23 -1.36 32.49 11.68
CA ILE A 23 -1.84 31.15 11.31
C ILE A 23 -1.16 30.79 9.98
N GLN A 24 0.17 30.86 9.98
CA GLN A 24 0.96 29.91 9.18
C GLN A 24 0.82 28.59 9.95
N GLY A 25 -0.28 27.85 9.81
CA GLY A 25 -0.52 27.18 8.54
C GLY A 25 0.67 26.25 8.30
N GLY A 26 0.97 25.42 9.31
CA GLY A 26 2.04 24.43 9.24
C GLY A 26 1.89 23.69 7.93
N VAL A 27 2.86 23.92 7.04
CA VAL A 27 3.01 23.22 5.77
C VAL A 27 2.74 21.75 6.07
N PRO A 28 1.76 21.10 5.41
CA PRO A 28 1.61 19.66 5.58
C PRO A 28 2.90 19.05 5.10
N GLU A 29 3.78 18.73 6.05
CA GLU A 29 4.99 17.96 5.83
C GLU A 29 4.51 16.63 5.29
N ARG A 30 4.46 16.55 3.96
CA ARG A 30 3.95 15.41 3.20
C ARG A 30 4.93 14.30 3.44
N ARG A 31 4.75 13.59 4.54
CA ARG A 31 5.53 12.44 4.92
C ARG A 31 5.19 11.34 3.92
N GLU A 32 6.00 11.24 2.88
CA GLU A 32 5.98 10.13 1.92
C GLU A 32 6.31 8.85 2.67
N VAL A 33 5.28 8.23 3.22
CA VAL A 33 5.36 6.89 3.76
C VAL A 33 5.40 5.95 2.56
N THR A 34 6.58 5.43 2.24
CA THR A 34 6.74 4.37 1.26
C THR A 34 5.90 3.17 1.69
N VAL A 35 4.69 3.03 1.14
CA VAL A 35 3.85 1.86 1.36
C VAL A 35 4.50 0.69 0.62
N ARG A 36 5.35 -0.04 1.34
CA ARG A 36 5.84 -1.33 0.87
C ARG A 36 4.63 -2.26 0.86
N ARG A 37 3.97 -2.45 -0.29
CA ARG A 37 2.98 -3.52 -0.43
C ARG A 37 3.69 -4.83 -0.15
N ALA A 38 3.39 -5.46 0.98
CA ALA A 38 3.95 -6.76 1.33
C ALA A 38 3.51 -7.78 0.26
N PRO A 39 4.45 -8.46 -0.40
CA PRO A 39 4.15 -9.51 -1.36
C PRO A 39 3.32 -10.64 -0.74
N LYS A 40 2.20 -11.02 -1.38
CA LYS A 40 1.25 -11.98 -0.79
C LYS A 40 1.57 -13.42 -1.20
N TYR A 41 2.73 -13.94 -0.77
CA TYR A 41 3.15 -15.31 -1.08
C TYR A 41 2.49 -16.38 -0.22
N VAL A 42 2.00 -16.02 0.98
CA VAL A 42 1.40 -16.95 1.96
C VAL A 42 0.34 -17.90 1.40
N PRO A 43 -0.70 -17.45 0.65
CA PRO A 43 -1.73 -18.36 0.14
C PRO A 43 -1.18 -19.42 -0.83
N PHE A 44 -0.14 -19.09 -1.60
CA PHE A 44 0.48 -20.04 -2.52
C PHE A 44 1.34 -21.08 -1.81
N LEU A 45 2.01 -20.68 -0.72
CA LEU A 45 2.72 -21.64 0.15
C LEU A 45 1.75 -22.64 0.76
N ILE A 46 0.61 -22.16 1.27
CA ILE A 46 -0.44 -23.00 1.85
C ILE A 46 -1.01 -23.95 0.79
N LEU A 47 -1.33 -23.43 -0.40
CA LEU A 47 -1.89 -24.24 -1.48
C LEU A 47 -0.91 -25.31 -1.96
N GLY A 48 0.36 -24.95 -2.13
CA GLY A 48 1.42 -25.89 -2.52
C GLY A 48 1.66 -26.97 -1.46
N GLY A 49 1.68 -26.58 -0.18
CA GLY A 49 1.79 -27.53 0.94
C GLY A 49 0.61 -28.49 1.01
N LEU A 50 -0.63 -28.00 0.91
CA LEU A 50 -1.84 -28.83 0.88
C LEU A 50 -1.84 -29.80 -0.30
N LEU A 51 -1.45 -29.33 -1.49
CA LEU A 51 -1.32 -30.19 -2.66
C LEU A 51 -0.27 -31.29 -2.44
N GLY A 52 0.87 -30.94 -1.83
CA GLY A 52 1.90 -31.91 -1.44
C GLY A 52 1.40 -32.96 -0.46
N VAL A 53 0.64 -32.56 0.56
CA VAL A 53 0.01 -33.48 1.52
C VAL A 53 -0.98 -34.41 0.82
N ALA A 54 -1.80 -33.88 -0.10
CA ALA A 54 -2.75 -34.69 -0.86
C ALA A 54 -2.01 -35.74 -1.72
N VAL A 55 -0.93 -35.36 -2.40
CA VAL A 55 -0.10 -36.29 -3.17
C VAL A 55 0.52 -37.37 -2.27
N ALA A 56 1.04 -37.01 -1.09
CA ALA A 56 1.57 -37.98 -0.13
C ALA A 56 0.51 -38.97 0.37
N ALA A 57 -0.71 -38.49 0.64
CA ALA A 57 -1.84 -39.35 1.02
C ALA A 57 -2.17 -40.34 -0.10
N ILE A 58 -2.22 -39.87 -1.35
CA ILE A 58 -2.46 -40.76 -2.50
C ILE A 58 -1.35 -41.82 -2.57
N ILE A 59 -0.08 -41.44 -2.48
CA ILE A 59 1.03 -42.41 -2.53
C ILE A 59 0.91 -43.46 -1.41
N ALA A 60 0.61 -43.03 -0.18
CA ALA A 60 0.56 -43.92 0.97
C ALA A 60 -0.66 -44.86 1.00
N TYR A 61 -1.79 -44.43 0.43
CA TYR A 61 -3.06 -45.15 0.55
C TYR A 61 -3.63 -45.71 -0.77
N ALA A 62 -3.10 -45.31 -1.94
CA ALA A 62 -3.61 -45.79 -3.23
C ALA A 62 -3.10 -47.18 -3.63
N LEU A 63 -1.99 -47.65 -3.06
CA LEU A 63 -1.44 -48.98 -3.33
C LEU A 63 -1.92 -49.99 -2.27
N PRO A 64 -2.21 -51.26 -2.64
CA PRO A 64 -2.46 -52.33 -1.69
C PRO A 64 -1.24 -52.48 -0.79
N GLY A 65 -1.34 -51.99 0.44
CA GLY A 65 -0.17 -51.99 1.34
C GLY A 65 0.24 -53.40 1.73
N ASP A 66 1.54 -53.65 1.66
CA ASP A 66 2.17 -54.85 2.20
C ASP A 66 2.13 -54.81 3.74
N PRO A 67 1.68 -55.86 4.44
CA PRO A 67 1.64 -55.89 5.91
C PRO A 67 3.00 -55.65 6.57
N SER A 68 4.09 -55.80 5.81
CA SER A 68 5.46 -55.54 6.28
C SER A 68 5.75 -54.05 6.48
N PHE A 69 4.97 -53.14 5.89
CA PHE A 69 5.19 -51.69 5.99
C PHE A 69 3.97 -50.99 6.59
N ASP A 70 4.21 -50.24 7.68
CA ASP A 70 3.16 -49.43 8.27
C ASP A 70 2.84 -48.21 7.40
N ARG A 71 1.58 -48.10 6.96
CA ARG A 71 1.12 -47.01 6.07
C ARG A 71 1.29 -45.65 6.71
N SER A 72 1.19 -45.55 8.04
CA SER A 72 1.37 -44.28 8.74
C SER A 72 2.79 -43.74 8.62
N SER A 73 3.79 -44.63 8.65
CA SER A 73 5.20 -44.29 8.48
C SER A 73 5.51 -43.88 7.04
N VAL A 74 4.96 -44.61 6.05
CA VAL A 74 5.07 -44.27 4.63
C VAL A 74 4.44 -42.90 4.36
N PHE A 75 3.22 -42.69 4.87
CA PHE A 75 2.53 -41.41 4.77
C PHE A 75 3.35 -40.28 5.38
N GLY A 76 3.85 -40.42 6.62
CA GLY A 76 4.64 -39.39 7.28
C GLY A 76 5.91 -39.03 6.50
N PHE A 77 6.64 -40.03 6.00
CA PHE A 77 7.84 -39.83 5.19
C PHE A 77 7.54 -39.04 3.90
N PHE A 78 6.57 -39.49 3.12
CA PHE A 78 6.19 -38.81 1.88
C PHE A 78 5.53 -37.46 2.15
N MET A 79 4.79 -37.30 3.24
CA MET A 79 4.11 -36.06 3.60
C MET A 79 5.14 -34.95 3.83
N VAL A 80 6.23 -35.21 4.55
CA VAL A 80 7.30 -34.23 4.74
C VAL A 80 7.96 -33.85 3.40
N LEU A 81 8.33 -34.84 2.58
CA LEU A 81 8.99 -34.59 1.29
C LEU A 81 8.08 -33.87 0.29
N CYS A 82 6.86 -34.36 0.11
CA CYS A 82 5.88 -33.78 -0.82
C CYS A 82 5.38 -32.42 -0.34
N ALA A 83 5.15 -32.22 0.96
CA ALA A 83 4.77 -30.91 1.48
C ALA A 83 5.90 -29.89 1.31
N ALA A 84 7.15 -30.24 1.65
CA ALA A 84 8.29 -29.35 1.45
C ALA A 84 8.48 -29.02 -0.04
N GLY A 85 8.48 -30.02 -0.91
CA GLY A 85 8.57 -29.83 -2.36
C GLY A 85 7.40 -29.02 -2.92
N GLY A 86 6.18 -29.28 -2.45
CA GLY A 86 4.96 -28.57 -2.83
C GLY A 86 4.99 -27.09 -2.40
N VAL A 87 5.49 -26.80 -1.19
CA VAL A 87 5.71 -25.42 -0.72
C VAL A 87 6.74 -24.71 -1.58
N ILE A 88 7.87 -25.34 -1.90
CA ILE A 88 8.92 -24.75 -2.76
C ILE A 88 8.37 -24.46 -4.15
N LEU A 89 7.65 -25.41 -4.75
CA LEU A 89 7.03 -25.22 -6.06
C LEU A 89 5.95 -24.14 -6.03
N GLY A 90 5.11 -24.14 -4.98
CA GLY A 90 4.11 -23.11 -4.73
C GLY A 90 4.74 -21.73 -4.58
N ALA A 91 5.85 -21.63 -3.85
CA ALA A 91 6.63 -20.39 -3.70
C ALA A 91 7.19 -19.91 -5.03
N ALA A 92 7.78 -20.81 -5.83
CA ALA A 92 8.33 -20.47 -7.14
C ALA A 92 7.25 -19.94 -8.10
N ILE A 93 6.09 -20.60 -8.13
CA ILE A 93 4.92 -20.16 -8.90
C ILE A 93 4.46 -18.78 -8.38
N ALA A 94 4.36 -18.61 -7.06
CA ALA A 94 3.96 -17.36 -6.43
C ALA A 94 4.92 -16.22 -6.79
N LEU A 95 6.23 -16.45 -6.76
CA LEU A 95 7.27 -15.48 -7.16
C LEU A 95 7.09 -15.03 -8.61
N VAL A 96 6.77 -15.96 -9.52
CA VAL A 96 6.52 -15.64 -10.93
C VAL A 96 5.25 -14.81 -11.11
N LEU A 97 4.17 -15.17 -10.41
CA LEU A 97 2.88 -14.47 -10.47
C LEU A 97 2.89 -13.10 -9.78
N ASP A 98 3.46 -13.02 -8.58
CA ASP A 98 3.56 -11.78 -7.80
C ASP A 98 4.39 -10.73 -8.55
N ARG A 99 5.48 -11.14 -9.21
CA ARG A 99 6.30 -10.26 -10.06
C ARG A 99 5.51 -9.66 -11.23
N ARG A 100 4.48 -10.34 -11.73
CA ARG A 100 3.55 -9.79 -12.74
C ARG A 100 2.42 -8.96 -12.13
N SER A 101 1.92 -9.38 -10.97
CA SER A 101 0.82 -8.71 -10.26
C SER A 101 1.22 -7.32 -9.76
N VAL A 102 2.43 -7.16 -9.21
CA VAL A 102 2.97 -5.88 -8.75
C VAL A 102 2.99 -4.85 -9.89
N ARG A 103 3.39 -5.26 -11.10
CA ARG A 103 3.38 -4.37 -12.29
C ARG A 103 1.97 -3.97 -12.72
N ARG A 104 1.00 -4.88 -12.61
CA ARG A 104 -0.38 -4.60 -13.04
C ARG A 104 -1.15 -3.73 -12.03
N ALA A 105 -0.80 -3.82 -10.75
CA ALA A 105 -1.41 -3.00 -9.70
C ALA A 105 -0.99 -1.53 -9.76
N GLU A 106 0.18 -1.20 -10.32
CA GLU A 106 0.54 0.20 -10.64
C GLU A 106 -0.43 0.80 -11.66
N HIS A 107 -0.77 0.06 -12.72
CA HIS A 107 -1.65 0.57 -13.78
C HIS A 107 -3.10 0.85 -13.34
N ALA A 108 -3.60 0.20 -12.29
CA ALA A 108 -4.98 0.39 -11.82
C ALA A 108 -5.15 1.55 -10.83
N VAL A 109 -4.08 2.04 -10.21
CA VAL A 109 -4.12 3.22 -9.33
C VAL A 109 -3.93 4.51 -10.13
N VAL A 110 -3.32 4.43 -11.31
CA VAL A 110 -3.06 5.57 -12.19
C VAL A 110 -4.31 6.02 -12.98
N GLU A 111 -5.34 5.17 -13.10
CA GLU A 111 -6.62 5.52 -13.77
C GLU A 111 -7.65 6.19 -12.82
N SER A 112 -7.27 6.60 -11.62
CA SER A 112 -8.20 7.23 -10.66
C SER A 112 -7.59 8.40 -9.91
N ALA A 113 -7.07 9.35 -10.67
CA ALA A 113 -7.19 10.75 -10.33
C ALA A 113 -7.59 11.48 -11.62
N PRO A 114 -8.89 11.75 -11.86
CA PRO A 114 -9.18 13.00 -12.54
C PRO A 114 -8.59 14.08 -11.63
N ASP A 115 -7.46 14.67 -12.05
CA ASP A 115 -7.03 15.97 -11.56
C ASP A 115 -8.18 16.92 -11.87
N ALA A 116 -9.07 17.08 -10.90
CA ALA A 116 -10.19 18.00 -10.96
C ALA A 116 -9.72 19.36 -10.43
N ASP A 117 -8.64 19.90 -10.99
CA ASP A 117 -8.11 21.22 -10.67
C ASP A 117 -7.49 21.85 -11.93
N ASP A 118 -8.26 21.91 -13.02
CA ASP A 118 -7.98 22.76 -14.19
C ASP A 118 -9.27 23.52 -14.58
N ASP A 119 -9.71 24.46 -13.73
CA ASP A 119 -10.43 25.64 -14.23
C ASP A 119 -10.25 26.84 -13.29
N GLU A 120 -9.00 27.31 -13.14
CA GLU A 120 -8.78 28.75 -12.97
C GLU A 120 -8.91 29.45 -14.34
N GLY A 121 -10.13 29.47 -14.86
CA GLY A 121 -10.60 30.35 -15.92
C GLY A 121 -10.98 31.71 -15.35
N ARG A 122 -9.97 32.49 -15.01
CA ARG A 122 -10.06 33.90 -14.68
C ARG A 122 -10.41 34.72 -15.93
N ASP A 123 -11.69 34.88 -16.26
CA ASP A 123 -12.20 35.99 -17.09
C ASP A 123 -13.70 35.86 -17.43
N GLY A 124 -14.49 36.93 -17.20
CA GLY A 124 -15.69 37.08 -18.05
C GLY A 124 -16.86 37.94 -17.60
N ASN A 125 -17.11 38.22 -16.31
CA ASN A 125 -18.36 38.93 -15.97
C ASN A 125 -18.21 40.08 -14.97
N LEU A 126 -17.51 41.11 -15.44
CA LEU A 126 -17.81 42.51 -15.11
C LEU A 126 -18.55 43.11 -16.31
N ARG A 127 -19.89 43.03 -16.33
CA ARG A 127 -20.80 43.99 -16.99
C ARG A 127 -22.18 43.93 -16.36
#